data_AF-A0A3B8WMG5-F1
#
_entry.id   AF-A0A3B8WMG5-F1
#
_cell.length_a   1.000
_cell.length_b   1.000
_cell.length_c   1.000
_cell.angle_alpha   90.00
_cell.angle_beta   90.00
_cell.angle_gamma   90.00
#
_symmetry.space_group_name_H-M   'P 1'
#
loop_
_entity.id
_entity.type
_entity.pdbx_description
1 polymer ?
#
loop_
_entity_poly.entity_id
_entity_poly.type
_entity_poly.pdbx_seq_one_letter_code
_entity_poly.pdbx_strand_id
1 'polypeptide(L)'
;MEPARLRSGTDSGEKDLAELERRLQMNEMEELPRKPGSLPMLMRALSNETTERKELTRIILSDPSLTDQLLQVANSPYFRPGDHVIESVDQAVFVLGVDGIRNVIAAAVMRPMMAA
;
A
#
# COMPACT_ATOMS: atom_id res chain seq x y z
N MET A 1 -15.49 12.00 28.54
CA MET A 1 -14.98 11.46 27.27
C MET A 1 -16.02 10.49 26.74
N GLU A 2 -16.57 10.77 25.55
CA GLU A 2 -17.77 10.14 25.01
C GLU A 2 -17.46 8.77 24.34
N PRO A 3 -18.13 7.67 24.73
CA PRO A 3 -17.93 6.34 24.15
C PRO A 3 -18.56 6.15 22.75
N ALA A 4 -19.18 7.17 22.17
CA ALA A 4 -19.95 7.08 20.93
C ALA A 4 -19.09 6.97 19.65
N ARG A 5 -17.80 7.35 19.70
CA ARG A 5 -16.92 7.38 18.50
C ARG A 5 -16.31 6.02 18.11
N LEU A 6 -16.51 4.97 18.91
CA LEU A 6 -16.01 3.62 18.63
C LEU A 6 -16.98 2.76 17.80
N ARG A 7 -18.27 3.13 17.72
CA ARG A 7 -19.30 2.31 17.03
C ARG A 7 -19.45 2.59 15.54
N SER A 8 -18.95 3.70 15.01
CA SER A 8 -19.00 4.00 13.57
C SER A 8 -17.93 3.25 12.77
N GLY A 9 -16.85 2.79 13.42
CA GLY A 9 -15.78 2.04 12.76
C GLY A 9 -16.11 0.57 12.52
N THR A 10 -17.03 -0.01 13.31
CA THR A 10 -17.41 -1.43 13.19
C THR A 10 -18.36 -1.68 12.02
N ASP A 11 -19.31 -0.76 11.76
CA ASP A 11 -20.27 -0.88 10.65
C ASP A 11 -19.59 -0.76 9.27
N SER A 12 -18.54 0.06 9.14
CA SER A 12 -17.76 0.13 7.89
C SER A 12 -16.89 -1.11 7.70
N GLY A 13 -16.20 -1.57 8.75
CA GLY A 13 -15.32 -2.75 8.66
C GLY A 13 -16.08 -4.04 8.36
N GLU A 14 -17.30 -4.21 8.88
CA GLU A 14 -18.16 -5.35 8.56
C GLU A 14 -18.62 -5.35 7.10
N LYS A 15 -18.95 -4.17 6.54
CA LYS A 15 -19.31 -4.01 5.13
C LYS A 15 -18.12 -4.26 4.20
N ASP A 16 -16.95 -3.73 4.55
CA ASP A 16 -15.72 -3.91 3.77
C ASP A 16 -15.28 -5.39 3.73
N LEU A 17 -15.46 -6.11 4.85
CA LEU A 17 -15.16 -7.55 4.93
C LEU A 17 -16.13 -8.37 4.06
N ALA A 18 -17.43 -8.09 4.14
CA ALA A 18 -18.44 -8.78 3.32
C ALA A 18 -18.21 -8.57 1.81
N GLU A 19 -17.79 -7.36 1.41
CA GLU A 19 -17.45 -7.08 0.01
C GLU A 19 -16.17 -7.83 -0.41
N LEU A 20 -15.15 -7.90 0.45
CA LEU A 20 -13.94 -8.66 0.16
C LEU A 20 -14.23 -10.17 0.00
N GLU A 21 -15.07 -10.74 0.87
CA GLU A 21 -15.50 -12.13 0.77
C GLU A 21 -16.25 -12.40 -0.53
N ARG A 22 -17.15 -11.50 -0.93
CA ARG A 22 -17.87 -11.59 -2.22
C ARG A 22 -16.88 -11.59 -3.39
N ARG A 23 -15.91 -10.67 -3.41
CA ARG A 23 -14.92 -10.57 -4.49
C ARG A 23 -14.00 -11.78 -4.57
N LEU A 24 -13.62 -12.36 -3.43
CA LEU A 24 -12.88 -13.62 -3.37
C LEU A 24 -13.67 -14.79 -3.96
N GLN A 25 -14.97 -14.89 -3.66
CA GLN A 25 -15.83 -15.95 -4.20
C GLN A 25 -16.09 -15.81 -5.70
N MET A 26 -16.21 -14.58 -6.19
CA MET A 26 -16.45 -14.29 -7.61
C MET A 26 -15.16 -14.26 -8.45
N ASN A 27 -13.99 -14.42 -7.82
CA ASN A 27 -12.68 -14.31 -8.46
C ASN A 27 -12.45 -12.93 -9.13
N GLU A 28 -13.11 -11.88 -8.62
CA GLU A 28 -13.07 -10.48 -9.09
C GLU A 28 -12.05 -9.63 -8.29
N MET A 29 -11.05 -10.29 -7.69
CA MET A 29 -10.00 -9.62 -6.93
C MET A 29 -8.95 -9.03 -7.88
N GLU A 30 -9.26 -7.87 -8.48
CA GLU A 30 -8.27 -7.11 -9.25
C GLU A 30 -7.31 -6.33 -8.32
N GLU A 31 -7.82 -5.76 -7.23
CA GLU A 31 -7.02 -5.00 -6.25
C GLU A 31 -7.60 -5.06 -4.83
N LEU A 32 -6.70 -5.07 -3.83
CA LEU A 32 -7.05 -5.07 -2.41
C LEU A 32 -7.52 -3.68 -1.93
N PRO A 33 -8.57 -3.59 -1.10
CA PRO A 33 -8.99 -2.33 -0.51
C PRO A 33 -7.88 -1.79 0.41
N ARG A 34 -7.53 -0.50 0.24
CA ARG A 34 -6.55 0.18 1.10
C ARG A 34 -7.12 0.44 2.48
N LYS A 35 -6.28 0.33 3.50
CA LYS A 35 -6.66 0.68 4.86
C LYS A 35 -6.80 2.22 4.99
N PRO A 36 -7.90 2.72 5.57
CA PRO A 36 -8.07 4.15 5.81
C PRO A 36 -6.90 4.70 6.66
N GLY A 37 -6.25 5.75 6.17
CA GLY A 37 -5.18 6.45 6.88
C GLY A 37 -3.74 6.05 6.51
N SER A 38 -3.52 4.90 5.86
CA SER A 38 -2.17 4.48 5.43
C SER A 38 -1.58 5.45 4.40
N LEU A 39 -2.39 5.91 3.44
CA LEU A 39 -1.95 6.79 2.37
C LEU A 39 -1.56 8.20 2.88
N PRO A 40 -2.37 8.90 3.71
CA PRO A 40 -1.93 10.15 4.35
C PRO A 40 -0.69 10.01 5.25
N MET A 41 -0.50 8.85 5.90
CA MET A 41 0.73 8.59 6.68
C MET A 41 1.94 8.46 5.76
N LEU A 42 1.78 7.70 4.67
CA LEU A 42 2.81 7.50 3.67
C LEU A 42 3.22 8.82 3.01
N MET A 43 2.26 9.64 2.60
CA MET A 43 2.52 10.96 2.00
C MET A 43 3.32 11.87 2.94
N ARG A 44 2.99 11.89 4.23
CA ARG A 44 3.77 12.65 5.23
C ARG A 44 5.21 12.16 5.36
N ALA A 45 5.41 10.84 5.37
CA ALA A 45 6.73 10.23 5.41
C ALA A 45 7.55 10.52 4.13
N LEU A 46 6.90 10.57 2.98
CA LEU A 46 7.54 10.92 1.69
C LEU A 46 7.88 12.40 1.58
N SER A 47 7.10 13.30 2.18
CA SER A 47 7.40 14.74 2.19
C SER A 47 8.58 15.11 3.09
N ASN A 48 8.97 14.24 4.03
CA ASN A 48 10.12 14.47 4.88
C ASN A 48 11.37 13.76 4.31
N GLU A 49 12.36 14.54 3.90
CA GLU A 49 13.64 14.04 3.35
C GLU A 49 14.46 13.24 4.39
N THR A 50 14.24 13.51 5.68
CA THR A 50 14.97 12.83 6.78
C THR A 50 14.30 11.54 7.26
N THR A 51 13.16 11.15 6.67
CA THR A 51 12.48 9.91 7.06
C THR A 51 13.35 8.68 6.84
N GLU A 52 13.43 7.86 7.88
CA GLU A 52 14.20 6.63 7.85
C GLU A 52 13.53 5.55 6.97
N ARG A 53 14.36 4.76 6.28
CA ARG A 53 13.96 3.58 5.50
C ARG A 53 13.03 2.63 6.28
N LYS A 54 13.32 2.40 7.56
CA LYS A 54 12.54 1.52 8.43
C LYS A 54 11.13 2.03 8.67
N GLU A 55 10.96 3.34 8.77
CA GLU A 55 9.65 3.96 8.96
C GLU A 55 8.77 3.80 7.71
N LEU A 56 9.33 4.06 6.52
CA LEU A 56 8.63 3.83 5.24
C LEU A 56 8.22 2.36 5.10
N THR A 57 9.15 1.44 5.34
CA THR A 57 8.91 -0.01 5.27
C THR A 57 7.77 -0.42 6.21
N ARG A 58 7.75 0.10 7.44
CA ARG A 58 6.69 -0.16 8.43
C ARG A 58 5.33 0.35 7.97
N ILE A 59 5.26 1.53 7.36
CA ILE A 59 3.99 2.08 6.85
C ILE A 59 3.46 1.20 5.70
N ILE A 60 4.33 0.83 4.76
CA ILE A 60 3.95 0.00 3.59
C ILE A 60 3.45 -1.37 4.06
N LEU A 61 4.22 -2.06 4.91
CA LEU A 61 3.86 -3.39 5.42
C LEU A 61 2.60 -3.38 6.31
N SER A 62 2.17 -2.21 6.79
CA SER A 62 0.93 -2.09 7.56
C SER A 62 -0.35 -2.11 6.71
N ASP A 63 -0.20 -2.04 5.38
CA ASP A 63 -1.29 -2.03 4.41
C ASP A 63 -0.97 -2.99 3.23
N PRO A 64 -1.68 -4.13 3.14
CA PRO A 64 -1.47 -5.10 2.07
C PRO A 64 -1.62 -4.52 0.66
N SER A 65 -2.51 -3.54 0.47
CA SER A 65 -2.73 -2.90 -0.83
C SER A 65 -1.55 -2.01 -1.23
N LEU A 66 -0.95 -1.28 -0.27
CA LEU A 66 0.30 -0.53 -0.52
C LEU A 66 1.47 -1.48 -0.81
N THR A 67 1.53 -2.60 -0.12
CA THR A 67 2.55 -3.63 -0.34
C THR A 67 2.45 -4.19 -1.76
N ASP A 68 1.27 -4.59 -2.18
CA ASP A 68 1.03 -5.12 -3.53
C ASP A 68 1.38 -4.08 -4.61
N GLN A 69 0.91 -2.84 -4.45
CA GLN A 69 1.23 -1.76 -5.38
C GLN A 69 2.72 -1.45 -5.47
N LEU A 70 3.45 -1.46 -4.34
CA LEU A 70 4.90 -1.30 -4.35
C LEU A 70 5.55 -2.38 -5.21
N LEU A 71 5.19 -3.65 -4.98
CA LEU A 71 5.77 -4.79 -5.71
C LEU A 71 5.42 -4.73 -7.20
N GLN A 72 4.18 -4.38 -7.56
CA GLN A 72 3.78 -4.21 -8.96
C GLN A 72 4.60 -3.12 -9.67
N VAL A 73 4.76 -1.95 -9.03
CA VAL A 73 5.51 -0.84 -9.63
C VAL A 73 7.01 -1.14 -9.66
N ALA A 74 7.57 -1.73 -8.59
CA ALA A 74 8.98 -2.12 -8.53
C ALA A 74 9.36 -3.16 -9.61
N ASN A 75 8.42 -4.05 -9.96
CA ASN A 75 8.60 -5.03 -11.03
C ASN A 75 8.21 -4.51 -12.43
N SER A 76 7.77 -3.26 -12.56
CA SER A 76 7.45 -2.67 -13.86
C SER A 76 8.71 -2.47 -14.71
N PRO A 77 8.60 -2.44 -16.05
CA PRO A 77 9.75 -2.35 -16.95
C PRO A 77 10.68 -1.16 -16.67
N TYR A 78 10.16 -0.08 -16.07
CA TYR A 78 10.95 1.11 -15.75
C TYR A 78 11.81 0.94 -14.48
N PHE A 79 11.31 0.20 -13.48
CA PHE A 79 11.94 0.09 -12.17
C PHE A 79 12.67 -1.23 -11.93
N ARG A 80 12.35 -2.29 -12.68
CA ARG A 80 12.93 -3.62 -12.48
C ARG A 80 14.40 -3.64 -12.94
N PRO A 81 15.38 -3.91 -12.04
CA PRO A 81 16.77 -4.02 -12.44
C PRO A 81 17.05 -5.45 -12.91
N GLY A 82 17.06 -5.62 -14.23
CA GLY A 82 17.36 -6.89 -14.88
C GLY A 82 16.23 -7.92 -14.76
N ASP A 83 16.58 -9.21 -14.84
CA ASP A 83 15.61 -10.31 -14.96
C ASP A 83 15.14 -10.89 -13.63
N HIS A 84 15.57 -10.36 -12.48
CA HIS A 84 15.11 -10.86 -11.19
C HIS A 84 13.76 -10.23 -10.80
N VAL A 85 12.84 -11.04 -10.29
CA VAL A 85 11.55 -10.58 -9.77
C VAL A 85 11.73 -10.16 -8.31
N ILE A 86 11.18 -9.01 -7.95
CA ILE A 86 11.17 -8.50 -6.58
C ILE A 86 9.95 -9.09 -5.87
N GLU A 87 10.18 -9.89 -4.83
CA GLU A 87 9.16 -10.65 -4.10
C GLU A 87 8.87 -10.09 -2.69
N SER A 88 9.67 -9.13 -2.21
CA SER A 88 9.51 -8.55 -0.88
C SER A 88 9.82 -7.05 -0.81
N VAL A 89 9.25 -6.38 0.19
CA VAL A 89 9.49 -4.95 0.45
C VAL A 89 10.96 -4.71 0.81
N ASP A 90 11.56 -5.56 1.66
CA ASP A 90 12.98 -5.45 2.00
C ASP A 90 13.88 -5.60 0.78
N GLN A 91 13.56 -6.51 -0.14
CA GLN A 91 14.28 -6.66 -1.40
C GLN A 91 14.10 -5.43 -2.29
N ALA A 92 12.88 -4.91 -2.43
CA ALA A 92 12.62 -3.67 -3.18
C ALA A 92 13.46 -2.51 -2.62
N VAL A 93 13.53 -2.39 -1.30
CA VAL A 93 14.29 -1.36 -0.58
C VAL A 93 15.80 -1.53 -0.74
N PHE A 94 16.29 -2.78 -0.75
CA PHE A 94 17.70 -3.09 -1.01
C PHE A 94 18.10 -2.72 -2.45
N VAL A 95 17.26 -3.09 -3.41
CA VAL A 95 17.50 -2.97 -4.84
C VAL A 95 17.35 -1.52 -5.33
N LEU A 96 16.31 -0.82 -4.91
CA LEU A 96 15.96 0.53 -5.39
C LEU A 96 16.58 1.65 -4.55
N GLY A 97 17.04 1.34 -3.34
CA GLY A 97 17.44 2.37 -2.36
C GLY A 97 16.26 3.20 -1.86
N VAL A 98 16.54 4.17 -0.98
CA VAL A 98 15.47 5.00 -0.37
C VAL A 98 14.83 5.92 -1.41
N ASP A 99 15.62 6.52 -2.31
CA ASP A 99 15.10 7.42 -3.34
C ASP A 99 14.30 6.68 -4.41
N GLY A 100 14.74 5.48 -4.82
CA GLY A 100 13.97 4.64 -5.72
C GLY A 100 12.63 4.23 -5.10
N ILE A 101 12.61 3.91 -3.80
CA ILE A 101 11.37 3.62 -3.08
C ILE A 101 10.45 4.84 -3.03
N ARG A 102 10.96 6.06 -2.80
CA ARG A 102 10.15 7.28 -2.87
C ARG A 102 9.51 7.45 -4.26
N ASN A 103 10.27 7.21 -5.33
CA ASN A 103 9.77 7.30 -6.71
C ASN A 103 8.71 6.24 -7.03
N VAL A 104 8.94 4.98 -6.62
CA VAL A 104 7.97 3.88 -6.81
C VAL A 104 6.68 4.17 -6.05
N ILE A 105 6.77 4.63 -4.80
CA ILE A 105 5.59 4.94 -4.00
C ILE A 105 4.84 6.15 -4.55
N ALA A 106 5.55 7.19 -5.00
CA ALA A 106 4.92 8.34 -5.65
C ALA A 106 4.12 7.90 -6.89
N ALA A 107 4.65 6.98 -7.69
CA ALA A 107 3.94 6.38 -8.82
C ALA A 107 2.74 5.51 -8.38
N ALA A 108 2.88 4.75 -7.28
CA ALA A 108 1.80 3.92 -6.73
C ALA A 108 0.64 4.74 -6.14
N VAL A 109 0.92 5.88 -5.50
CA VAL A 109 -0.10 6.79 -4.95
C VAL A 109 -0.93 7.44 -6.06
N MET A 110 -0.33 7.71 -7.22
CA MET A 110 -1.02 8.28 -8.37
C MET A 110 -1.94 7.28 -9.10
N ARG A 111 -1.85 5.97 -8.82
CA ARG A 111 -2.84 5.02 -9.34
C ARG A 111 -4.19 5.24 -8.64
N PRO A 112 -5.23 5.66 -9.38
CA PRO A 112 -6.52 5.92 -8.78
C PRO A 112 -7.08 4.64 -8.16
N MET A 113 -7.64 4.75 -6.95
CA MET A 113 -8.59 3.78 -6.40
C MET A 113 -9.82 3.80 -7.32
N MET A 114 -9.83 2.98 -8.36
CA MET A 114 -11.09 2.65 -9.04
C MET A 114 -11.51 1.29 -8.53
N ALA A 115 -12.33 1.30 -7.49
CA ALA A 115 -13.29 0.24 -7.28
C ALA A 115 -14.39 0.45 -8.32
N ALA A 116 -14.45 -0.43 -9.30
CA ALA A 116 -15.68 -0.69 -10.05
C ALA A 116 -16.30 -1.98 -9.51
#